data_AF-A0A522VUA3-F1
#
_entry.id   AF-A0A522VUA3-F1
#
_cell.length_a   1.000
_cell.length_b   1.000
_cell.length_c   1.000
_cell.angle_alpha   90.00
_cell.angle_beta   90.00
_cell.angle_gamma   90.00
#
_symmetry.space_group_name_H-M   'P 1'
#
loop_
_entity.id
_entity.type
_entity.pdbx_description
1 polymer ?
#
loop_
_entity_poly.entity_id
_entity_poly.type
_entity_poly.pdbx_seq_one_letter_code
_entity_poly.pdbx_strand_id
1 'polypeptide(L)'
;RQLMRPQDRLILAEKHPDDAQSLKTLFHGDKQVAVHAMDGWQALKAFLPPPEKRGLLLIDPPFEEPGEYQRLGEALIRAQRRWPQGVLLAWHPIKDLAPVEALHESLRQSGIPGILSLRHLVKPAGDPKILAGSGLILVNPPYQLDQDLQAMLPFLAEILAQGEGATAGLDWIAKDV
;
A
#
# COMPACT_ATOMS: atom_id res chain seq x y z
N ARG A 1 -5.83 -6.34 16.67
CA ARG A 1 -6.14 -7.24 15.53
C ARG A 1 -7.66 -7.48 15.37
N GLN A 2 -8.48 -6.43 15.38
CA GLN A 2 -9.95 -6.54 15.49
C GLN A 2 -10.62 -7.26 14.29
N LEU A 3 -10.04 -7.16 13.10
CA LEU A 3 -10.55 -7.80 11.88
C LEU A 3 -9.94 -9.19 11.62
N MET A 4 -8.88 -9.57 12.34
CA MET A 4 -8.17 -10.83 12.11
C MET A 4 -8.75 -11.94 13.00
N ARG A 5 -8.85 -13.15 12.44
CA ARG A 5 -9.36 -14.32 13.16
C ARG A 5 -8.30 -14.87 14.11
N PRO A 6 -8.68 -15.70 15.10
CA PRO A 6 -7.73 -16.26 16.07
C PRO A 6 -6.56 -17.02 15.45
N GLN A 7 -6.71 -17.62 14.26
CA GLN A 7 -5.65 -18.37 13.56
C GLN A 7 -4.75 -17.51 12.65
N ASP A 8 -5.13 -16.26 12.37
CA ASP A 8 -4.36 -15.39 11.48
C ASP A 8 -3.15 -14.82 12.22
N ARG A 9 -2.03 -14.63 11.50
CA ARG A 9 -0.78 -14.12 12.06
C ARG A 9 -0.47 -12.73 11.52
N LEU A 10 0.07 -11.88 12.38
CA LEU A 10 0.47 -10.51 12.05
C LEU A 10 1.97 -10.35 12.25
N ILE A 11 2.67 -9.91 11.20
CA ILE A 11 4.08 -9.54 11.27
C ILE A 11 4.16 -8.04 11.04
N LEU A 12 4.78 -7.32 11.97
CA LEU A 12 4.98 -5.88 11.92
C LEU A 12 6.48 -5.61 11.87
N ALA A 13 6.93 -4.80 10.92
CA ALA A 13 8.31 -4.34 10.82
C ALA A 13 8.33 -2.81 10.94
N GLU A 14 8.99 -2.32 11.98
CA GLU A 14 9.13 -0.89 12.27
C GLU A 14 10.61 -0.57 12.48
N LYS A 15 11.14 0.42 11.77
CA LYS A 15 12.55 0.81 11.85
C LYS A 15 12.80 1.77 13.01
N HIS A 16 11.84 2.62 13.34
CA HIS A 16 11.96 3.59 14.42
C HIS A 16 11.91 2.87 15.79
N PRO A 17 12.96 2.99 16.64
CA PRO A 17 13.10 2.16 17.82
C PRO A 17 11.98 2.37 18.85
N ASP A 18 11.55 3.62 19.04
CA ASP A 18 10.53 3.96 20.03
C ASP A 18 9.14 3.49 19.58
N ASP A 19 8.84 3.57 18.27
CA ASP A 19 7.58 3.08 17.72
C ASP A 19 7.55 1.55 17.72
N ALA A 20 8.66 0.89 17.40
CA ALA A 20 8.79 -0.55 17.50
C ALA A 20 8.57 -1.03 18.96
N GLN A 21 9.07 -0.28 19.95
CA GLN A 21 8.85 -0.59 21.36
C GLN A 21 7.40 -0.35 21.78
N SER A 22 6.77 0.71 21.28
CA SER A 22 5.35 0.99 21.49
C SER A 22 4.47 -0.12 20.91
N LEU A 23 4.76 -0.58 19.68
CA LEU A 23 4.09 -1.72 19.05
C LEU A 23 4.27 -3.02 19.84
N LYS A 24 5.49 -3.32 20.33
CA LYS A 24 5.74 -4.49 21.18
C LYS A 24 4.90 -4.45 22.46
N THR A 25 4.77 -3.28 23.06
CA THR A 25 3.96 -3.07 24.27
C THR A 25 2.48 -3.27 23.97
N LEU A 26 1.99 -2.69 22.87
CA LEU A 26 0.60 -2.82 22.42
C LEU A 26 0.19 -4.28 22.19
N PHE A 27 1.08 -5.10 21.62
CA PHE A 27 0.81 -6.50 21.31
C PHE A 27 1.40 -7.49 22.32
N HIS A 28 1.78 -7.01 23.50
CA HIS A 28 2.36 -7.86 24.54
C HIS A 28 1.43 -9.03 24.90
N GLY A 29 1.95 -10.26 24.83
CA GLY A 29 1.21 -11.49 25.15
C GLY A 29 0.37 -12.07 24.01
N ASP A 30 0.22 -11.37 22.87
CA ASP A 30 -0.46 -11.92 21.70
C ASP A 30 0.49 -12.79 20.87
N LYS A 31 0.36 -14.12 21.02
CA LYS A 31 1.23 -15.10 20.35
C LYS A 31 1.11 -15.09 18.82
N GLN A 32 0.07 -14.46 18.28
CA GLN A 32 -0.16 -14.36 16.84
C GLN A 32 0.52 -13.14 16.21
N VAL A 33 1.14 -12.28 17.02
CA VAL A 33 1.80 -11.06 16.55
C VAL A 33 3.30 -11.14 16.77
N ALA A 34 4.07 -10.84 15.73
CA ALA A 34 5.52 -10.67 15.82
C ALA A 34 5.90 -9.24 15.41
N VAL A 35 6.57 -8.52 16.31
CA VAL A 35 7.05 -7.14 16.07
C VAL A 35 8.56 -7.15 15.92
N HIS A 36 9.05 -6.71 14.76
CA HIS A 36 10.46 -6.66 14.41
C HIS A 36 10.93 -5.21 14.29
N ALA A 37 11.93 -4.85 15.08
CA ALA A 37 12.61 -3.55 14.98
C ALA A 37 13.61 -3.61 13.80
N MET A 38 13.13 -3.43 12.57
CA MET A 38 13.92 -3.59 11.36
C MET A 38 13.38 -2.78 10.19
N ASP A 39 14.21 -2.60 9.17
CA ASP A 39 13.82 -1.96 7.92
C ASP A 39 12.74 -2.77 7.18
N GLY A 40 11.61 -2.12 6.87
CA GLY A 40 10.47 -2.73 6.19
C GLY A 40 10.81 -3.25 4.78
N TRP A 41 11.72 -2.59 4.05
CA TRP A 41 12.17 -3.06 2.74
C TRP A 41 12.93 -4.38 2.85
N GLN A 42 13.67 -4.57 3.94
CA GLN A 42 14.36 -5.84 4.24
C GLN A 42 13.39 -6.91 4.72
N ALA A 43 12.35 -6.51 5.46
CA ALA A 43 11.31 -7.42 5.97
C ALA A 43 10.62 -8.21 4.84
N LEU A 44 10.41 -7.60 3.67
CA LEU A 44 9.87 -8.28 2.48
C LEU A 44 10.69 -9.53 2.11
N LYS A 45 12.01 -9.43 2.17
CA LYS A 45 12.91 -10.56 1.88
C LYS A 45 12.89 -11.60 3.00
N ALA A 46 12.69 -11.18 4.24
CA ALA A 46 12.69 -12.08 5.39
C ALA A 46 11.39 -12.90 5.49
N PHE A 47 10.23 -12.29 5.24
CA PHE A 47 8.93 -12.86 5.62
C PHE A 47 8.06 -13.34 4.46
N LEU A 48 8.44 -13.06 3.21
CA LEU A 48 7.71 -13.60 2.04
C LEU A 48 8.39 -14.87 1.50
N PRO A 49 7.66 -15.80 0.87
CA PRO A 49 6.22 -15.97 1.06
C PRO A 49 5.93 -16.42 2.51
N PRO A 50 4.76 -16.06 3.08
CA PRO A 50 4.38 -16.55 4.40
C PRO A 50 4.11 -18.07 4.35
N PRO A 51 4.32 -18.81 5.45
CA PRO A 51 4.07 -20.26 5.50
C PRO A 51 2.61 -20.62 5.25
N GLU A 52 1.67 -19.74 5.59
CA GLU A 52 0.23 -19.89 5.34
C GLU A 52 -0.13 -19.79 3.85
N LYS A 53 0.79 -19.29 3.00
CA LYS A 53 0.63 -19.06 1.56
C LYS A 53 -0.55 -18.14 1.19
N ARG A 54 -1.19 -17.51 2.18
CA ARG A 54 -2.33 -16.59 2.09
C ARG A 54 -2.13 -15.42 3.05
N GLY A 55 -2.53 -14.23 2.63
CA GLY A 55 -2.47 -13.04 3.48
C GLY A 55 -2.48 -11.75 2.67
N LEU A 56 -2.31 -10.66 3.40
CA LEU A 56 -2.17 -9.31 2.89
C LEU A 56 -0.78 -8.79 3.28
N LEU A 57 -0.03 -8.27 2.32
CA LEU A 57 1.13 -7.42 2.57
C LEU A 57 0.68 -5.95 2.50
N LEU A 58 0.92 -5.18 3.55
CA LEU A 58 0.78 -3.71 3.53
C LEU A 58 2.17 -3.07 3.53
N ILE A 59 2.43 -2.18 2.58
CA ILE A 59 3.63 -1.33 2.53
C ILE A 59 3.18 0.12 2.65
N ASP A 60 3.56 0.76 3.75
CA ASP A 60 3.19 2.15 4.07
C ASP A 60 4.43 2.91 4.52
N PRO A 61 5.30 3.32 3.57
CA PRO A 61 6.52 4.04 3.91
C PRO A 61 6.24 5.54 4.15
N PRO A 62 7.13 6.26 4.84
CA PRO A 62 6.88 7.65 5.21
C PRO A 62 7.06 8.67 4.06
N PHE A 63 7.79 8.32 2.98
CA PHE A 63 8.12 9.25 1.87
C PHE A 63 8.93 10.48 2.30
N GLU A 64 9.91 10.26 3.18
CA GLU A 64 10.86 11.25 3.70
C GLU A 64 12.21 11.20 2.98
N GLU A 65 12.57 10.06 2.38
CA GLU A 65 13.82 9.86 1.68
C GLU A 65 13.63 9.92 0.14
N PRO A 66 14.62 10.43 -0.61
CA PRO A 66 14.60 10.37 -2.07
C PRO A 66 14.44 8.94 -2.60
N GLY A 67 13.72 8.80 -3.73
CA GLY A 67 13.57 7.52 -4.42
C GLY A 67 12.62 6.51 -3.78
N GLU A 68 11.81 6.90 -2.78
CA GLU A 68 10.85 5.97 -2.17
C GLU A 68 9.76 5.47 -3.12
N TYR A 69 9.32 6.27 -4.11
CA TYR A 69 8.43 5.77 -5.17
C TYR A 69 9.06 4.64 -5.99
N GLN A 70 10.34 4.79 -6.37
CA GLN A 70 11.06 3.74 -7.09
C GLN A 70 11.21 2.49 -6.21
N ARG A 71 11.60 2.66 -4.94
CA ARG A 71 11.73 1.55 -3.98
C ARG A 71 10.39 0.83 -3.79
N LEU A 72 9.28 1.55 -3.74
CA LEU A 72 7.94 0.99 -3.65
C LEU A 72 7.60 0.12 -4.87
N GLY A 73 7.82 0.61 -6.08
CA GLY A 73 7.60 -0.16 -7.31
C GLY A 73 8.45 -1.42 -7.36
N GLU A 74 9.74 -1.32 -7.10
CA GLU A 74 10.63 -2.48 -7.04
C GLU A 74 10.25 -3.48 -5.94
N ALA A 75 9.80 -2.98 -4.78
CA ALA A 75 9.34 -3.80 -3.67
C ALA A 75 8.10 -4.61 -4.04
N LEU A 76 7.10 -3.99 -4.67
CA LEU A 76 5.91 -4.67 -5.17
C LEU A 76 6.27 -5.74 -6.21
N ILE A 77 7.14 -5.41 -7.17
CA ILE A 77 7.58 -6.36 -8.21
C ILE A 77 8.29 -7.57 -7.58
N ARG A 78 9.22 -7.34 -6.63
CA ARG A 78 9.93 -8.41 -5.94
C ARG A 78 8.99 -9.25 -5.07
N ALA A 79 8.07 -8.61 -4.37
CA ALA A 79 7.10 -9.29 -3.52
C ALA A 79 6.16 -10.19 -4.35
N GLN A 80 5.62 -9.68 -5.45
CA GLN A 80 4.73 -10.43 -6.35
C GLN A 80 5.45 -11.63 -6.97
N ARG A 81 6.69 -11.46 -7.47
CA ARG A 81 7.47 -12.58 -8.03
C ARG A 81 7.73 -13.69 -7.01
N ARG A 82 7.93 -13.32 -5.74
CA ARG A 82 8.20 -14.27 -4.65
C ARG A 82 6.93 -14.90 -4.08
N TRP A 83 5.81 -14.19 -4.14
CA TRP A 83 4.53 -14.64 -3.63
C TRP A 83 3.38 -14.26 -4.59
N PRO A 84 3.26 -14.99 -5.72
CA PRO A 84 2.37 -14.60 -6.83
C PRO A 84 0.89 -14.51 -6.47
N GLN A 85 0.43 -15.27 -5.47
CA GLN A 85 -0.95 -15.32 -5.01
C GLN A 85 -1.25 -14.38 -3.82
N GLY A 86 -0.26 -13.62 -3.34
CA GLY A 86 -0.44 -12.68 -2.24
C GLY A 86 -1.23 -11.46 -2.66
N VAL A 87 -2.08 -10.93 -1.77
CA VAL A 87 -2.66 -9.60 -1.95
C VAL A 87 -1.64 -8.59 -1.45
N LEU A 88 -1.21 -7.68 -2.31
CA LEU A 88 -0.25 -6.63 -1.94
C LEU A 88 -0.96 -5.29 -1.99
N LEU A 89 -0.83 -4.50 -0.93
CA LEU A 89 -1.37 -3.16 -0.80
C LEU A 89 -0.23 -2.21 -0.46
N ALA A 90 -0.10 -1.14 -1.23
CA ALA A 90 0.93 -0.14 -1.03
C ALA A 90 0.31 1.26 -1.02
N TRP A 91 0.58 2.03 0.03
CA TRP A 91 0.17 3.42 0.13
C TRP A 91 1.25 4.35 -0.41
N HIS A 92 0.84 5.48 -1.00
CA HIS A 92 1.73 6.56 -1.34
C HIS A 92 1.06 7.94 -1.26
N PRO A 93 1.80 9.01 -0.92
CA PRO A 93 1.28 10.38 -0.99
C PRO A 93 1.21 10.83 -2.45
N ILE A 94 0.43 11.88 -2.69
CA ILE A 94 0.35 12.57 -3.98
C ILE A 94 0.51 14.07 -3.72
N LYS A 95 1.68 14.60 -4.11
CA LYS A 95 1.98 16.05 -4.13
C LYS A 95 1.97 16.56 -5.57
N ASP A 96 2.59 15.77 -6.44
CA ASP A 96 2.62 15.89 -7.89
C ASP A 96 2.22 14.54 -8.51
N LEU A 97 1.66 14.56 -9.71
CA LEU A 97 1.26 13.35 -10.43
C LEU A 97 2.46 12.66 -11.11
N ALA A 98 3.51 13.38 -11.48
CA ALA A 98 4.63 12.81 -12.25
C ALA A 98 5.32 11.62 -11.56
N PRO A 99 5.62 11.61 -10.24
CA PRO A 99 6.17 10.44 -9.56
C PRO A 99 5.21 9.25 -9.53
N VAL A 100 3.90 9.51 -9.46
CA VAL A 100 2.85 8.48 -9.47
C VAL A 100 2.76 7.84 -10.84
N GLU A 101 2.76 8.63 -11.91
CA GLU A 101 2.74 8.10 -13.28
C GLU A 101 4.02 7.30 -13.61
N ALA A 102 5.19 7.74 -13.11
CA ALA A 102 6.43 6.97 -13.23
C ALA A 102 6.38 5.62 -12.50
N LEU A 103 5.77 5.58 -11.30
CA LEU A 103 5.51 4.33 -10.57
C LEU A 103 4.56 3.43 -11.37
N HIS A 104 3.46 3.97 -11.90
CA HIS A 104 2.50 3.21 -12.70
C HIS A 104 3.15 2.60 -13.93
N GLU A 105 3.99 3.36 -14.64
CA GLU A 105 4.68 2.87 -15.82
C GLU A 105 5.69 1.77 -15.49
N SER A 106 6.44 1.90 -14.40
CA SER A 106 7.32 0.83 -13.91
C SER A 106 6.56 -0.47 -13.60
N LEU A 107 5.39 -0.35 -12.97
CA LEU A 107 4.52 -1.50 -12.68
C LEU A 107 3.93 -2.11 -13.95
N ARG A 108 3.52 -1.30 -14.93
CA ARG A 108 3.03 -1.78 -16.22
C ARG A 108 4.12 -2.55 -16.99
N GLN A 109 5.32 -2.01 -17.04
CA GLN A 109 6.47 -2.64 -17.69
C GLN A 109 6.93 -3.93 -17.01
N SER A 110 6.57 -4.14 -15.74
CA SER A 110 6.92 -5.37 -15.02
C SER A 110 6.19 -6.62 -15.54
N GLY A 111 5.10 -6.44 -16.29
CA GLY A 111 4.27 -7.52 -16.83
C GLY A 111 3.40 -8.24 -15.78
N ILE A 112 3.31 -7.71 -14.56
CA ILE A 112 2.45 -8.25 -13.51
C ILE A 112 0.99 -7.93 -13.86
N PRO A 113 0.09 -8.93 -13.94
CA PRO A 113 -1.33 -8.71 -14.15
C PRO A 113 -2.04 -8.28 -12.85
N GLY A 114 -3.28 -7.83 -12.97
CA GLY A 114 -4.15 -7.62 -11.80
C GLY A 114 -3.66 -6.52 -10.86
N ILE A 115 -3.27 -5.37 -11.41
CA ILE A 115 -2.84 -4.19 -10.65
C ILE A 115 -3.90 -3.09 -10.74
N LEU A 116 -4.55 -2.81 -9.62
CA LEU A 116 -5.50 -1.73 -9.44
C LEU A 116 -4.84 -0.57 -8.70
N SER A 117 -5.03 0.65 -9.20
CA SER A 117 -4.63 1.88 -8.55
C SER A 117 -5.87 2.66 -8.12
N LEU A 118 -5.85 3.16 -6.89
CA LEU A 118 -6.79 4.15 -6.38
C LEU A 118 -6.05 5.44 -6.14
N ARG A 119 -6.67 6.57 -6.52
CA ARG A 119 -6.21 7.91 -6.14
C ARG A 119 -7.34 8.67 -5.48
N HIS A 120 -7.02 9.39 -4.42
CA HIS A 120 -7.93 10.32 -3.75
C HIS A 120 -7.19 11.63 -3.50
N LEU A 121 -7.63 12.68 -4.17
CA LEU A 121 -7.12 14.04 -4.09
C LEU A 121 -8.15 14.90 -3.37
N VAL A 122 -7.77 15.48 -2.24
CA VAL A 122 -8.62 16.42 -1.49
C VAL A 122 -8.55 17.85 -2.05
N LYS A 123 -7.57 18.11 -2.92
CA LYS A 123 -7.37 19.35 -3.68
C LYS A 123 -6.51 19.03 -4.92
N PRO A 124 -6.39 19.95 -5.91
CA PRO A 124 -5.55 19.73 -7.08
C PRO A 124 -4.08 19.45 -6.71
N ALA A 125 -3.46 18.48 -7.40
CA ALA A 125 -2.02 18.23 -7.32
C ALA A 125 -1.24 19.22 -8.19
N GLY A 126 0.03 19.46 -7.87
CA GLY A 126 0.92 20.32 -8.67
C GLY A 126 1.87 21.23 -7.87
N ASP A 127 1.72 21.29 -6.55
CA ASP A 127 2.74 21.88 -5.67
C ASP A 127 3.51 20.76 -4.96
N PRO A 128 4.79 20.51 -5.29
CA PRO A 128 5.61 19.48 -4.65
C PRO A 128 5.78 19.64 -3.13
N LYS A 129 5.45 20.81 -2.56
CA LYS A 129 5.52 21.08 -1.12
C LYS A 129 4.25 20.72 -0.37
N ILE A 130 3.11 20.60 -1.07
CA ILE A 130 1.81 20.42 -0.47
C ILE A 130 1.29 19.02 -0.77
N LEU A 131 0.79 18.34 0.26
CA LEU A 131 0.07 17.08 0.07
C LEU A 131 -1.30 17.38 -0.53
N ALA A 132 -1.51 16.97 -1.79
CA ALA A 132 -2.78 17.11 -2.49
C ALA A 132 -3.72 15.94 -2.21
N GLY A 133 -3.16 14.77 -1.88
CA GLY A 133 -3.92 13.58 -1.52
C GLY A 133 -3.02 12.35 -1.38
N SER A 134 -3.59 11.17 -1.59
CA SER A 134 -2.87 9.89 -1.53
C SER A 134 -3.42 8.88 -2.52
N GLY A 135 -2.65 7.82 -2.76
CA GLY A 135 -3.08 6.69 -3.56
C GLY A 135 -2.79 5.36 -2.88
N LEU A 136 -3.44 4.33 -3.39
CA LEU A 136 -3.21 2.93 -3.05
C LEU A 136 -2.94 2.16 -4.34
N ILE A 137 -1.90 1.33 -4.33
CA ILE A 137 -1.66 0.31 -5.34
C ILE A 137 -2.03 -1.05 -4.76
N LEU A 138 -2.87 -1.78 -5.47
CA LEU A 138 -3.33 -3.12 -5.12
C LEU A 138 -2.88 -4.11 -6.19
N VAL A 139 -2.16 -5.15 -5.78
CA VAL A 139 -1.82 -6.29 -6.63
C VAL A 139 -2.64 -7.49 -6.17
N ASN A 140 -3.25 -8.19 -7.13
CA ASN A 140 -4.24 -9.25 -6.87
C ASN A 140 -5.39 -8.76 -5.96
N PRO A 141 -6.10 -7.67 -6.32
CA PRO A 141 -7.19 -7.18 -5.50
C PRO A 141 -8.26 -8.27 -5.31
N PRO A 142 -8.87 -8.38 -4.11
CA PRO A 142 -10.01 -9.26 -3.89
C PRO A 142 -11.14 -8.99 -4.89
N TYR A 143 -11.87 -10.05 -5.26
CA TYR A 143 -13.04 -9.94 -6.14
C TYR A 143 -14.02 -8.87 -5.64
N GLN A 144 -14.56 -8.08 -6.57
CA GLN A 144 -15.50 -6.96 -6.35
C GLN A 144 -14.93 -5.73 -5.62
N LEU A 145 -13.68 -5.74 -5.17
CA LEU A 145 -13.12 -4.57 -4.47
C LEU A 145 -13.11 -3.31 -5.36
N ASP A 146 -12.89 -3.46 -6.67
CA ASP A 146 -12.98 -2.37 -7.62
C ASP A 146 -14.39 -1.75 -7.70
N GLN A 147 -15.43 -2.59 -7.73
CA GLN A 147 -16.83 -2.16 -7.74
C GLN A 147 -17.23 -1.47 -6.44
N ASP A 148 -16.84 -2.04 -5.30
CA ASP A 148 -17.10 -1.46 -3.98
C ASP A 148 -16.42 -0.08 -3.85
N LEU A 149 -15.16 0.02 -4.25
CA LEU A 149 -14.43 1.29 -4.26
C LEU A 149 -15.06 2.28 -5.24
N GLN A 150 -15.47 1.85 -6.43
CA GLN A 150 -16.11 2.73 -7.41
C GLN A 150 -17.43 3.32 -6.89
N ALA A 151 -18.20 2.55 -6.12
CA ALA A 151 -19.42 3.01 -5.49
C ALA A 151 -19.16 4.00 -4.32
N MET A 152 -18.10 3.79 -3.54
CA MET A 152 -17.81 4.57 -2.33
C MET A 152 -16.99 5.84 -2.59
N LEU A 153 -16.11 5.83 -3.59
CA LEU A 153 -15.14 6.91 -3.82
C LEU A 153 -15.76 8.29 -4.09
N PRO A 154 -16.87 8.44 -4.85
CA PRO A 154 -17.49 9.74 -5.05
C PRO A 154 -17.93 10.40 -3.74
N PHE A 155 -18.54 9.62 -2.85
CA PHE A 155 -18.94 10.08 -1.52
C PHE A 155 -17.74 10.49 -0.66
N LEU A 156 -16.65 9.71 -0.70
CA LEU A 156 -15.42 10.06 0.00
C LEU A 156 -14.73 11.30 -0.58
N ALA A 157 -14.79 11.50 -1.90
CA ALA A 157 -14.23 12.68 -2.56
C ALA A 157 -14.97 13.96 -2.13
N GLU A 158 -16.30 13.90 -2.03
CA GLU A 158 -17.14 15.02 -1.60
C GLU A 158 -16.89 15.40 -0.14
N ILE A 159 -16.94 14.43 0.78
CA ILE A 159 -16.88 14.72 2.22
C ILE A 159 -15.48 15.13 2.68
N LEU A 160 -14.45 14.61 2.03
CA LEU A 160 -13.06 14.90 2.39
C LEU A 160 -12.46 16.06 1.59
N ALA A 161 -13.24 16.72 0.73
CA ALA A 161 -12.77 17.83 -0.08
C ALA A 161 -12.23 18.98 0.79
N GLN A 162 -11.06 19.52 0.42
CA GLN A 162 -10.43 20.69 1.03
C GLN A 162 -10.36 21.88 0.07
N GLY A 163 -11.35 21.98 -0.82
CA GLY A 163 -11.45 23.01 -1.85
C GLY A 163 -12.02 22.48 -3.16
N GLU A 164 -12.12 23.37 -4.15
CA GLU A 164 -12.51 22.99 -5.51
C GLU A 164 -11.46 22.08 -6.13
N GLY A 165 -11.91 21.13 -6.97
CA GLY A 165 -11.01 20.21 -7.68
C GLY A 165 -10.56 18.99 -6.87
N ALA A 166 -11.19 18.70 -5.72
CA ALA A 166 -11.10 17.40 -5.08
C ALA A 166 -11.66 16.31 -6.01
N THR A 167 -10.95 15.20 -6.14
CA THR A 167 -11.32 14.10 -7.05
C THR A 167 -10.87 12.77 -6.47
N ALA A 168 -11.57 11.70 -6.81
CA ALA A 168 -11.10 10.35 -6.56
C ALA A 168 -11.37 9.47 -7.77
N GLY A 169 -10.54 8.46 -7.97
CA GLY A 169 -10.67 7.59 -9.13
C GLY A 169 -9.91 6.29 -8.98
N LEU A 170 -10.30 5.33 -9.80
CA LEU A 170 -9.67 4.04 -9.96
C LEU A 170 -9.09 3.94 -11.36
N ASP A 171 -7.93 3.29 -11.47
CA ASP A 171 -7.30 2.94 -12.74
C ASP A 171 -6.74 1.52 -12.66
N TRP A 172 -6.95 0.73 -13.71
CA TRP A 172 -6.29 -0.57 -13.85
C TRP A 172 -4.97 -0.37 -14.57
N ILE A 173 -3.86 -0.40 -13.81
CA ILE A 173 -2.51 -0.31 -14.38
C ILE A 173 -2.26 -1.52 -15.31
N ALA A 174 -2.71 -2.69 -14.88
CA ALA A 174 -2.75 -3.93 -15.64
C ALA A 174 -3.97 -4.75 -15.23
N LYS A 175 -4.73 -5.26 -16.21
CA LYS A 175 -5.88 -6.15 -15.95
C LYS A 175 -5.41 -7.61 -15.79
N ASP A 176 -6.27 -8.45 -15.23
CA ASP A 176 -6.09 -9.89 -15.30
C ASP A 176 -6.11 -10.35 -16.78
N VAL A 177 -5.28 -11.34 -17.11
CA VAL A 177 -5.24 -11.99 -18.43
C VAL A 177 -6.33 -13.04 -18.52
#